data_AF-A0A177GEF4-F1
#
_entry.id   AF-A0A177GEF4-F1
#
_cell.length_a   1.000
_cell.length_b   1.000
_cell.length_c   1.000
_cell.angle_alpha   90.00
_cell.angle_beta   90.00
_cell.angle_gamma   90.00
#
_symmetry.space_group_name_H-M   'P 1'
#
loop_
_entity.id
_entity.type
_entity.pdbx_description
1 polymer ?
#
loop_
_entity_poly.entity_id
_entity_poly.type
_entity_poly.pdbx_seq_one_letter_code
_entity_poly.pdbx_strand_id
1 'polypeptide(L)'
;MPRLRLLSGGAAVLRSFVPGLCAGLLLAAGCGAAARADATLPQTVVNYRVYAHGFNVMDIQASYRLSETQYGVAAHIKTGGFFGLFMKTNLQTSAQGQFDGQAAKACVL
;
A
#
# COMPACT_ATOMS: atom_id res chain seq x y z
N MET A 1 43.49 66.73 3.09
CA MET A 1 43.29 65.28 3.30
C MET A 1 41.78 64.98 3.34
N PRO A 2 41.29 63.82 2.87
CA PRO A 2 39.88 63.62 2.50
C PRO A 2 39.00 63.00 3.62
N ARG A 3 37.74 62.65 3.27
CA ARG A 3 36.60 62.11 4.08
C ARG A 3 35.63 63.20 4.59
N LEU A 4 34.31 63.02 4.74
CA LEU A 4 33.27 62.03 4.34
C LEU A 4 31.90 62.77 4.44
N ARG A 5 30.75 62.48 3.81
CA ARG A 5 30.22 61.45 2.87
C ARG A 5 29.37 62.18 1.79
N LEU A 6 28.93 61.46 0.75
CA LEU A 6 27.64 61.74 0.08
C LEU A 6 26.52 60.90 0.72
N LEU A 7 25.30 61.44 0.86
CA LEU A 7 24.12 60.72 1.33
C LEU A 7 23.09 60.59 0.20
N SER A 8 23.11 59.44 -0.49
CA SER A 8 21.94 58.89 -1.19
C SER A 8 21.06 58.20 -0.12
N GLY A 9 19.73 58.20 -0.14
CA GLY A 9 18.87 57.81 -1.26
C GLY A 9 18.82 56.27 -1.36
N GLY A 10 17.69 55.60 -1.15
CA GLY A 10 16.34 56.05 -0.78
C GLY A 10 15.35 54.87 -0.79
N ALA A 11 14.07 55.15 -0.50
CA ALA A 11 12.90 54.25 -0.62
C ALA A 11 12.90 52.91 0.18
N ALA A 12 11.77 52.65 0.84
CA ALA A 12 11.53 51.48 1.66
C ALA A 12 11.58 50.14 0.90
N VAL A 13 12.30 49.15 1.44
CA VAL A 13 12.12 47.74 1.07
C VAL A 13 10.97 47.16 1.90
N LEU A 14 9.91 46.71 1.22
CA LEU A 14 8.70 46.20 1.87
C LEU A 14 8.98 44.88 2.60
N ARG A 15 8.56 44.76 3.86
CA ARG A 15 8.86 43.63 4.74
C ARG A 15 7.94 42.43 4.44
N SER A 16 8.21 41.73 3.34
CA SER A 16 7.42 40.58 2.88
C SER A 16 7.45 39.44 3.89
N PHE A 17 6.30 39.17 4.52
CA PHE A 17 6.10 38.03 5.41
C PHE A 17 5.65 36.80 4.61
N VAL A 18 6.60 35.96 4.20
CA VAL A 18 6.31 34.61 3.68
C VAL A 18 7.21 33.55 4.33
N PRO A 19 6.74 32.90 5.40
CA PRO A 19 7.18 31.56 5.78
C PRO A 19 5.95 30.65 6.01
N GLY A 20 5.12 30.47 4.98
CA GLY A 20 3.78 29.87 5.11
C GLY A 20 3.49 28.63 4.26
N LEU A 21 4.51 27.93 3.71
CA LEU A 21 4.30 26.86 2.72
C LEU A 21 5.28 25.67 2.81
N CYS A 22 5.77 25.31 4.00
CA CYS A 22 6.68 24.16 4.18
C CYS A 22 6.17 23.04 5.12
N ALA A 23 5.06 23.24 5.82
CA ALA A 23 4.58 22.31 6.86
C ALA A 23 3.57 21.24 6.39
N GLY A 24 3.22 21.21 5.09
CA GLY A 24 2.11 20.39 4.58
C GLY A 24 2.46 19.00 4.04
N LEU A 25 3.73 18.67 3.81
CA LEU A 25 4.12 17.53 2.96
C LEU A 25 4.66 16.28 3.68
N LEU A 26 4.55 16.18 5.02
CA LEU A 26 5.09 15.06 5.80
C LEU A 26 4.09 13.97 6.18
N LEU A 27 2.78 14.15 5.88
CA LEU A 27 1.74 13.15 6.16
C LEU A 27 1.41 12.23 4.97
N ALA A 28 2.03 12.45 3.81
CA ALA A 28 1.86 11.63 2.60
C ALA A 28 2.71 10.35 2.59
N ALA A 29 3.23 9.89 3.74
CA ALA A 29 3.99 8.65 3.89
C ALA A 29 3.11 7.37 3.82
N GLY A 30 2.03 7.41 3.04
CA GLY A 30 1.12 6.30 2.82
C GLY A 30 1.69 5.28 1.85
N CYS A 31 2.07 4.11 2.36
CA CYS A 31 2.39 2.90 1.59
C CYS A 31 3.37 3.11 0.41
N GLY A 32 4.46 3.86 0.63
CA GLY A 32 5.58 3.93 -0.29
C GLY A 32 6.26 2.56 -0.45
N ALA A 33 5.80 1.76 -1.42
CA ALA A 33 6.32 0.43 -1.67
C ALA A 33 7.77 0.50 -2.17
N ALA A 34 8.71 0.05 -1.33
CA ALA A 34 10.11 -0.09 -1.73
C ALA A 34 10.25 -1.20 -2.77
N ALA A 35 10.26 -0.82 -4.05
CA ALA A 35 10.38 -1.71 -5.20
C ALA A 35 11.78 -2.36 -5.25
N ARG A 36 11.99 -3.39 -4.44
CA ARG A 36 13.07 -4.36 -4.63
C ARG A 36 12.78 -5.21 -5.86
N ALA A 37 13.81 -5.50 -6.64
CA ALA A 37 13.68 -6.25 -7.89
C ALA A 37 13.06 -7.65 -7.67
N ASP A 38 12.30 -8.10 -8.67
CA ASP A 38 11.50 -9.33 -8.64
C ASP A 38 12.40 -10.57 -8.72
N ALA A 39 12.97 -10.96 -7.58
CA ALA A 39 13.44 -12.33 -7.37
C ALA A 39 12.19 -13.22 -7.21
N THR A 40 11.67 -13.73 -8.33
CA THR A 40 10.36 -14.37 -8.45
C THR A 40 10.04 -15.31 -7.28
N LEU A 41 9.26 -14.82 -6.30
CA LEU A 41 8.97 -15.59 -5.09
C LEU A 41 8.25 -16.90 -5.45
N PRO A 42 8.62 -18.04 -4.84
CA PRO A 42 7.94 -19.30 -5.09
C PRO A 42 6.47 -19.17 -4.70
N GLN A 43 5.58 -19.39 -5.68
CA GLN A 43 4.14 -19.27 -5.51
C GLN A 43 3.50 -20.65 -5.26
N THR A 44 3.07 -20.87 -4.02
CA THR A 44 2.25 -22.03 -3.66
C THR A 44 0.78 -21.70 -3.91
N VAL A 45 0.07 -22.56 -4.65
CA VAL A 45 -1.37 -22.43 -4.89
C VAL A 45 -2.10 -23.61 -4.26
N VAL A 46 -3.11 -23.34 -3.44
CA VAL A 46 -3.94 -24.35 -2.77
C VAL A 46 -5.40 -24.11 -3.15
N ASN A 47 -6.08 -25.18 -3.57
CA ASN A 47 -7.48 -25.13 -3.97
C ASN A 47 -8.32 -25.90 -2.94
N TYR A 48 -9.13 -25.19 -2.18
CA TYR A 48 -10.06 -25.75 -1.19
C TYR A 48 -11.47 -25.83 -1.77
N ARG A 49 -12.23 -26.83 -1.34
CA ARG A 49 -13.65 -27.01 -1.65
C ARG A 49 -14.43 -27.14 -0.35
N VAL A 50 -15.42 -26.28 -0.15
CA VAL A 50 -16.29 -26.32 1.03
C VAL A 50 -17.56 -27.08 0.68
N TYR A 51 -17.85 -28.11 1.48
CA TYR A 51 -19.01 -28.96 1.30
C TYR A 51 -20.04 -28.72 2.41
N ALA A 52 -21.32 -28.63 2.04
CA ALA A 52 -22.44 -28.63 2.97
C ALA A 52 -23.43 -29.72 2.54
N HIS A 53 -23.83 -30.59 3.47
CA HIS A 53 -24.74 -31.72 3.20
C HIS A 53 -24.32 -32.61 2.01
N GLY A 54 -23.01 -32.75 1.78
CA GLY A 54 -22.44 -33.52 0.67
C GLY A 54 -22.26 -32.76 -0.66
N PHE A 55 -22.84 -31.57 -0.81
CA PHE A 55 -22.73 -30.73 -2.01
C PHE A 55 -21.58 -29.72 -1.87
N ASN A 56 -20.79 -29.50 -2.93
CA ASN A 56 -19.86 -28.36 -2.98
C ASN A 56 -20.68 -27.06 -3.06
N VAL A 57 -20.44 -26.14 -2.13
CA VAL A 57 -21.11 -24.85 -2.04
C VAL A 57 -20.17 -23.66 -2.25
N MET A 58 -18.85 -23.86 -2.23
CA MET A 58 -17.86 -22.81 -2.44
C MET A 58 -16.48 -23.38 -2.75
N ASP A 59 -15.89 -22.90 -3.85
CA ASP A 59 -14.48 -23.13 -4.18
C ASP A 59 -13.65 -21.92 -3.72
N ILE A 60 -12.53 -22.17 -3.06
CA ILE A 60 -11.55 -21.14 -2.67
C ILE A 60 -10.20 -21.51 -3.28
N GLN A 61 -9.69 -20.66 -4.16
CA GLN A 61 -8.31 -20.71 -4.61
C GLN A 61 -7.49 -19.71 -3.80
N ALA A 62 -6.60 -20.21 -2.94
CA ALA A 62 -5.65 -19.40 -2.19
C ALA A 62 -4.26 -19.52 -2.81
N SER A 63 -3.52 -18.42 -2.86
CA SER A 63 -2.16 -18.38 -3.36
C SER A 63 -1.26 -17.59 -2.42
N TYR A 64 -0.06 -18.11 -2.21
CA TYR A 64 0.92 -17.62 -1.25
C TYR A 64 2.27 -17.48 -1.93
N ARG A 65 2.90 -16.32 -1.79
CA ARG A 65 4.30 -16.05 -2.13
C ARG A 65 5.00 -15.68 -0.83
N LEU A 66 6.07 -16.39 -0.49
CA LEU A 66 6.77 -16.26 0.80
C LEU A 66 8.29 -16.22 0.58
N SER A 67 8.95 -15.29 1.25
CA SER A 67 10.41 -15.22 1.37
C SER A 67 10.80 -14.76 2.77
N GLU A 68 12.10 -14.70 3.07
CA GLU A 68 12.64 -14.25 4.36
C GLU A 68 12.23 -12.82 4.75
N THR A 69 11.87 -11.97 3.78
CA THR A 69 11.60 -10.53 4.01
C THR A 69 10.27 -10.05 3.44
N GLN A 70 9.58 -10.84 2.63
CA GLN A 70 8.35 -10.44 1.93
C GLN A 70 7.30 -11.54 1.94
N TYR A 71 6.04 -11.13 1.90
CA TYR A 71 4.92 -12.03 1.65
C TYR A 71 3.87 -11.38 0.74
N GLY A 72 3.22 -12.23 -0.04
CA GLY A 72 2.00 -11.90 -0.78
C GLY A 72 0.99 -13.04 -0.62
N VAL A 73 -0.24 -12.69 -0.30
CA VAL A 73 -1.37 -13.62 -0.27
C VAL A 73 -2.47 -13.09 -1.17
N ALA A 74 -3.08 -13.96 -1.96
CA ALA A 74 -4.25 -13.63 -2.77
C ALA A 74 -5.23 -14.80 -2.79
N ALA A 75 -6.51 -14.51 -2.53
CA ALA A 75 -7.57 -15.51 -2.48
C ALA A 75 -8.72 -15.12 -3.41
N HIS A 76 -9.14 -16.09 -4.22
CA HIS A 76 -10.31 -16.01 -5.09
C HIS A 76 -11.39 -16.97 -4.57
N ILE A 77 -12.51 -16.40 -4.11
CA ILE A 77 -13.61 -17.12 -3.46
C ILE A 77 -14.84 -17.09 -4.39
N LYS A 78 -15.34 -18.27 -4.75
CA LYS A 78 -16.51 -18.44 -5.63
C LYS A 78 -17.56 -19.33 -4.99
N THR A 79 -18.76 -18.81 -4.74
CA THR A 79 -19.89 -19.65 -4.28
C THR A 79 -20.45 -20.46 -5.44
N GLY A 80 -20.67 -21.76 -5.22
CA GLY A 80 -21.09 -22.74 -6.22
C GLY A 80 -22.45 -23.36 -5.92
N GLY A 81 -22.88 -24.26 -6.82
CA GLY A 81 -24.15 -24.99 -6.70
C GLY A 81 -25.38 -24.08 -6.56
N PHE A 82 -26.41 -24.57 -5.89
CA PHE A 82 -27.65 -23.81 -5.63
C PHE A 82 -27.40 -22.54 -4.79
N PHE A 83 -26.38 -22.52 -3.92
CA PHE A 83 -26.04 -21.32 -3.14
C PHE A 83 -25.61 -20.15 -4.04
N GLY A 84 -24.99 -20.41 -5.19
CA GLY A 84 -24.63 -19.40 -6.18
C GLY A 84 -25.82 -18.72 -6.88
N LEU A 85 -27.04 -19.28 -6.75
CA LEU A 85 -28.28 -18.63 -7.21
C LEU A 85 -28.73 -17.52 -6.26
N PHE A 86 -28.50 -17.70 -4.95
CA PHE A 86 -28.94 -16.78 -3.89
C PHE A 86 -27.83 -15.80 -3.46
N MET A 87 -26.56 -16.23 -3.51
CA MET A 87 -25.41 -15.43 -3.08
C MET A 87 -24.25 -15.58 -4.07
N LYS A 88 -24.11 -14.61 -4.99
CA LYS A 88 -23.03 -14.56 -5.97
C LYS A 88 -21.73 -14.01 -5.38
N THR A 89 -21.08 -14.80 -4.54
CA THR A 89 -19.70 -14.49 -4.10
C THR A 89 -18.75 -14.70 -5.27
N ASN A 90 -18.10 -13.63 -5.71
CA ASN A 90 -16.90 -13.66 -6.57
C ASN A 90 -15.89 -12.67 -5.97
N LEU A 91 -15.44 -12.97 -4.75
CA LEU A 91 -14.53 -12.11 -4.01
C LEU A 91 -13.10 -12.42 -4.44
N GLN A 92 -12.36 -11.36 -4.73
CA GLN A 92 -10.92 -11.39 -4.89
C GLN A 92 -10.38 -10.49 -3.78
N THR A 93 -9.46 -11.00 -2.98
CA THR A 93 -8.79 -10.23 -1.93
C THR A 93 -7.31 -10.52 -1.98
N SER A 94 -6.50 -9.48 -1.87
CA SER A 94 -5.05 -9.62 -1.83
C SER A 94 -4.45 -8.78 -0.71
N ALA A 95 -3.37 -9.28 -0.12
CA ALA A 95 -2.57 -8.54 0.82
C ALA A 95 -1.10 -8.86 0.61
N GLN A 96 -0.27 -7.83 0.55
CA GLN A 96 1.18 -7.95 0.40
C GLN A 96 1.89 -7.10 1.43
N GLY A 97 3.09 -7.51 1.83
CA GLY A 97 3.80 -6.87 2.91
C GLY A 97 5.25 -7.32 3.03
N GLN A 98 5.92 -6.73 4.01
CA GLN A 98 7.27 -7.10 4.40
C GLN A 98 7.27 -7.55 5.86
N PHE A 99 8.20 -8.44 6.20
CA PHE A 99 8.42 -8.89 7.57
C PHE A 99 9.38 -7.92 8.26
N ASP A 100 8.89 -7.23 9.30
CA ASP A 100 9.68 -6.33 10.13
C ASP A 100 9.93 -7.01 11.48
N GLY A 101 10.96 -7.86 11.49
CA GLY A 101 11.27 -8.74 12.62
C GLY A 101 10.15 -9.73 12.93
N GLN A 102 9.39 -9.45 14.00
CA GLN A 102 8.30 -10.30 14.50
C GLN A 102 6.91 -9.89 13.95
N ALA A 103 6.81 -8.78 13.20
CA ALA A 103 5.54 -8.24 12.74
C ALA A 103 5.41 -8.28 11.21
N ALA A 104 4.27 -8.77 10.72
CA ALA A 104 3.90 -8.74 9.30
C ALA A 104 3.14 -7.44 9.00
N LYS A 105 3.77 -6.50 8.29
CA LYS A 105 3.13 -5.21 7.94
C LYS A 105 2.33 -5.33 6.65
N ALA A 106 1.03 -5.56 6.79
CA ALA A 106 0.11 -5.76 5.66
C ALA A 106 -0.29 -4.45 4.96
N CYS A 107 -0.24 -4.48 3.63
CA CYS A 107 -0.99 -3.59 2.75
C CYS A 107 -2.06 -4.44 2.05
N VAL A 108 -3.34 -4.11 2.24
CA VAL A 108 -4.48 -4.80 1.62
C VAL A 108 -4.86 -4.08 0.33
N LEU A 109 -5.18 -4.87 -0.70
CA LEU A 109 -5.55 -4.47 -2.06
C LEU A 109 -6.87 -5.16 -2.45
#